data_AF-A0A535EEZ2-F1
#
_entry.id   AF-A0A535EEZ2-F1
#
_cell.length_a   1.000
_cell.length_b   1.000
_cell.length_c   1.000
_cell.angle_alpha   90.00
_cell.angle_beta   90.00
_cell.angle_gamma   90.00
#
_symmetry.space_group_name_H-M   'P 1'
#
loop_
_entity.id
_entity.type
_entity.pdbx_description
1 polymer ?
#
loop_
_entity_poly.entity_id
_entity_poly.type
_entity_poly.pdbx_seq_one_letter_code
_entity_poly.pdbx_strand_id
1 'polypeptide(L)'
;MSILLVAPLLPAALVAICIAVIARASTPLALVLGAVSAIACAAFAVASADRPRRALWACACASAVGVSLRLVLGPVPGVDVAQLVSLDGLRADLARPLRVLVPEPESGILLGIVLGERASVSPDLAYAFAVSGTTHLLAISGFNMTLVGTAVALALRGRARPIARAVATVAAIVSYSLLVGLAPSVMRAALMASVASCGLASGRRAATANALYVAVTAMLFADPAAIADLGFLLSASATAGLVLWQAPLSVRFARLPSALREGLATTLAASAPTLPVVAAAFGRVSLISPIANLVAVPLFPPLMFAGALTSVVGVLSLDLARPVALVAYGCALALRTVVESFAALPVAAVSVPSGPVTGAVVGLALVVAVRGAPRLRGHLHVPRIALPAVAAPRAALFAVPVLVVAGVLAWPNADPDVRVRALDVGQGDAYLVEVGGATMLIDGGPDPARLMEELGASLPPWRRRIDVLALTHAHLDHGAGLIAALDRYEVGMTLEPVGLNRGPLADLWADGIARAHA
;
A
#
# COMPACT_ATOMS: atom_id res chain seq x y z
N MET A 1 -3.49 -17.49 28.14
CA MET A 1 -4.93 -17.53 27.81
C MET A 1 -5.05 -17.87 26.33
N SER A 2 -5.68 -18.98 25.96
CA SER A 2 -5.70 -19.48 24.58
C SER A 2 -6.32 -18.44 23.64
N ILE A 3 -5.68 -18.16 22.48
CA ILE A 3 -6.19 -17.21 21.45
C ILE A 3 -7.67 -17.47 21.10
N LEU A 4 -8.10 -18.73 21.13
CA LEU A 4 -9.47 -19.16 20.88
C LEU A 4 -10.51 -18.56 21.87
N LEU A 5 -10.11 -18.20 23.09
CA LEU A 5 -10.99 -17.53 24.07
C LEU A 5 -11.07 -16.02 23.83
N VAL A 6 -10.03 -15.41 23.24
CA VAL A 6 -9.97 -13.97 22.96
C VAL A 6 -10.62 -13.65 21.61
N ALA A 7 -10.60 -14.60 20.68
CA ALA A 7 -10.89 -14.34 19.27
C ALA A 7 -11.56 -15.55 18.60
N PRO A 8 -12.82 -15.89 18.99
CA PRO A 8 -13.52 -17.08 18.53
C PRO A 8 -13.76 -17.15 17.01
N LEU A 9 -13.74 -16.05 16.27
CA LEU A 9 -13.98 -16.10 14.82
C LEU A 9 -12.70 -16.33 13.99
N LEU A 10 -11.53 -16.51 14.64
CA LEU A 10 -10.27 -16.76 13.95
C LEU A 10 -10.31 -17.98 13.02
N PRO A 11 -10.86 -19.16 13.42
CA PRO A 11 -10.88 -20.33 12.55
C PRO A 11 -11.65 -20.09 11.25
N ALA A 12 -12.74 -19.33 11.30
CA ALA A 12 -13.54 -18.98 10.13
C ALA A 12 -12.75 -18.13 9.12
N ALA A 13 -12.01 -17.13 9.61
CA ALA A 13 -11.14 -16.32 8.77
C ALA A 13 -9.97 -17.13 8.19
N LEU A 14 -9.33 -18.00 8.98
CA LEU A 14 -8.23 -18.84 8.50
C LEU A 14 -8.66 -19.80 7.40
N VAL A 15 -9.81 -20.46 7.57
CA VAL A 15 -10.35 -21.36 6.54
C VAL A 15 -10.66 -20.60 5.24
N ALA A 16 -11.32 -19.44 5.35
CA ALA A 16 -11.58 -18.58 4.19
C ALA A 16 -10.29 -18.16 3.46
N ILE A 17 -9.26 -17.73 4.22
CA ILE A 17 -7.95 -17.35 3.67
C ILE A 17 -7.29 -18.55 2.98
N CYS A 18 -7.23 -19.72 3.62
CA CYS A 18 -6.59 -20.90 3.05
C CYS A 18 -7.23 -21.32 1.71
N ILE A 19 -8.57 -21.35 1.66
CA ILE A 19 -9.30 -21.67 0.43
C ILE A 19 -8.99 -20.63 -0.66
N ALA A 20 -9.08 -19.33 -0.34
CA ALA A 20 -8.82 -18.26 -1.29
C ALA A 20 -7.36 -18.26 -1.81
N VAL A 21 -6.37 -18.51 -0.94
CA VAL A 21 -4.97 -18.61 -1.33
C VAL A 21 -4.73 -19.80 -2.26
N ILE A 22 -5.26 -20.99 -1.93
CA ILE A 22 -5.10 -22.17 -2.78
C ILE A 22 -5.82 -21.99 -4.11
N ALA A 23 -6.95 -21.29 -4.14
CA ALA A 23 -7.69 -21.02 -5.36
C ALA A 23 -6.87 -20.24 -6.40
N ARG A 24 -5.86 -19.49 -5.97
CA ARG A 24 -4.92 -18.81 -6.88
C ARG A 24 -4.01 -19.78 -7.65
N ALA A 25 -3.71 -20.95 -7.06
CA ALA A 25 -2.86 -21.96 -7.67
C ALA A 25 -3.68 -23.02 -8.41
N SER A 26 -4.79 -23.47 -7.80
CA SER A 26 -5.66 -24.50 -8.35
C SER A 26 -7.05 -24.42 -7.74
N THR A 27 -8.05 -24.00 -8.52
CA THR A 27 -9.46 -23.98 -8.11
C THR A 27 -9.97 -25.37 -7.70
N PRO A 28 -9.66 -26.47 -8.42
CA PRO A 28 -10.06 -27.82 -7.99
C PRO A 28 -9.50 -28.19 -6.60
N LEU A 29 -8.22 -27.89 -6.34
CA LEU A 29 -7.60 -28.15 -5.04
C LEU A 29 -8.24 -27.32 -3.93
N ALA A 30 -8.61 -26.06 -4.21
CA ALA A 30 -9.31 -25.20 -3.28
C ALA A 30 -10.71 -25.72 -2.92
N LEU A 31 -11.44 -26.28 -3.89
CA LEU A 31 -12.76 -26.90 -3.64
C LEU A 31 -12.63 -28.16 -2.77
N VAL A 32 -11.61 -28.99 -3.01
CA VAL A 32 -11.32 -30.16 -2.16
C VAL A 32 -11.00 -29.71 -0.73
N LEU A 33 -10.10 -28.73 -0.57
CA LEU A 33 -9.79 -28.18 0.75
C LEU A 33 -11.04 -27.60 1.42
N GLY A 34 -11.87 -26.90 0.67
CA GLY A 34 -13.13 -26.33 1.13
C GLY A 34 -14.08 -27.39 1.69
N ALA A 35 -14.29 -28.48 0.94
CA ALA A 35 -15.12 -29.60 1.37
C ALA A 35 -14.56 -30.28 2.64
N VAL A 36 -13.25 -30.58 2.66
CA VAL A 36 -12.58 -31.19 3.82
C VAL A 36 -12.70 -30.28 5.05
N SER A 37 -12.46 -28.98 4.89
CA SER A 37 -12.55 -28.00 5.97
C SER A 37 -13.98 -27.86 6.49
N ALA A 38 -14.99 -27.87 5.61
CA ALA A 38 -16.40 -27.82 5.98
C ALA A 38 -16.81 -29.05 6.80
N ILE A 39 -16.46 -30.25 6.34
CA ILE A 39 -16.75 -31.51 7.04
C ILE A 39 -16.07 -31.54 8.41
N ALA A 40 -14.79 -31.18 8.48
CA ALA A 40 -14.05 -31.12 9.74
C ALA A 40 -14.68 -30.11 10.73
N CYS A 41 -15.01 -28.90 10.26
CA CYS A 41 -15.65 -27.89 11.10
C CYS A 41 -17.05 -28.32 11.56
N ALA A 42 -17.84 -28.97 10.70
CA ALA A 42 -19.15 -29.51 11.07
C ALA A 42 -19.01 -30.58 12.17
N ALA A 43 -18.05 -31.50 12.03
CA ALA A 43 -17.77 -32.52 13.03
C ALA A 43 -17.36 -31.90 14.38
N PHE A 44 -16.47 -30.90 14.37
CA PHE A 44 -16.11 -30.17 15.60
C PHE A 44 -17.28 -29.39 16.21
N ALA A 45 -18.18 -28.83 15.41
CA ALA A 45 -19.38 -28.16 15.90
C ALA A 45 -20.30 -29.13 16.65
N VAL A 46 -20.57 -30.31 16.07
CA VAL A 46 -21.40 -31.35 16.68
C VAL A 46 -20.75 -31.90 17.95
N ALA A 47 -19.44 -32.14 17.92
CA ALA A 47 -18.67 -32.66 19.07
C ALA A 47 -18.49 -31.63 20.21
N SER A 48 -18.73 -30.34 19.96
CA SER A 48 -18.56 -29.29 20.97
C SER A 48 -19.71 -29.29 21.98
N ALA A 49 -19.39 -29.59 23.24
CA ALA A 49 -20.35 -29.60 24.35
C ALA A 49 -20.87 -28.20 24.69
N ASP A 50 -20.05 -27.16 24.53
CA ASP A 50 -20.39 -25.78 24.87
C ASP A 50 -20.92 -24.99 23.66
N ARG A 51 -22.00 -24.23 23.88
CA ARG A 51 -22.64 -23.36 22.87
C ARG A 51 -21.66 -22.42 22.13
N PRO A 52 -20.67 -21.76 22.78
CA PRO A 52 -19.77 -20.85 22.08
C PRO A 52 -18.80 -21.57 21.14
N ARG A 53 -18.19 -22.70 21.52
CA ARG A 53 -17.35 -23.49 20.59
C ARG A 53 -18.17 -24.05 19.43
N ARG A 54 -19.40 -24.49 19.69
CA ARG A 54 -20.31 -24.94 18.63
C ARG A 54 -20.59 -23.86 17.60
N ALA A 55 -20.91 -22.64 18.04
CA ALA A 55 -21.14 -21.51 17.16
C ALA A 55 -19.89 -21.13 16.35
N LEU A 56 -18.71 -21.16 16.98
CA LEU A 56 -17.42 -20.92 16.33
C LEU A 56 -17.16 -21.87 15.15
N TRP A 57 -17.32 -23.18 15.39
CA TRP A 57 -17.10 -24.19 14.36
C TRP A 57 -18.18 -24.17 13.28
N ALA A 58 -19.42 -23.84 13.65
CA ALA A 58 -20.50 -23.62 12.68
C ALA A 58 -20.21 -22.43 11.75
N CYS A 59 -19.72 -21.30 12.29
CA CYS A 59 -19.29 -20.16 11.48
C CYS A 59 -18.11 -20.52 10.55
N ALA A 60 -17.15 -21.31 11.02
CA ALA A 60 -16.03 -21.77 10.20
C ALA A 60 -16.48 -22.70 9.07
N CYS A 61 -17.43 -23.60 9.35
CA CYS A 61 -18.07 -24.44 8.34
C CYS A 61 -18.80 -23.61 7.29
N ALA A 62 -19.65 -22.66 7.72
CA ALA A 62 -20.38 -21.77 6.82
C ALA A 62 -19.42 -20.94 5.93
N SER A 63 -18.30 -20.50 6.48
CA SER A 63 -17.26 -19.78 5.73
C SER A 63 -16.60 -20.68 4.68
N ALA A 64 -16.27 -21.92 5.04
CA ALA A 64 -15.68 -22.90 4.13
C ALA A 64 -16.60 -23.18 2.93
N VAL A 65 -17.87 -23.49 3.21
CA VAL A 65 -18.89 -23.73 2.18
C VAL A 65 -19.10 -22.48 1.33
N GLY A 66 -19.24 -21.33 1.97
CA GLY A 66 -19.54 -20.07 1.31
C GLY A 66 -18.46 -19.61 0.34
N VAL A 67 -17.20 -19.59 0.77
CA VAL A 67 -16.07 -19.21 -0.10
C VAL A 67 -15.91 -20.21 -1.23
N SER A 68 -16.04 -21.52 -0.95
CA SER A 68 -15.95 -22.56 -1.99
C SER A 68 -17.06 -22.44 -3.03
N LEU A 69 -18.28 -22.14 -2.60
CA LEU A 69 -19.40 -21.91 -3.50
C LEU A 69 -19.14 -20.70 -4.41
N ARG A 70 -18.53 -19.64 -3.89
CA ARG A 70 -18.20 -18.41 -4.63
C ARG A 70 -17.07 -18.60 -5.64
N LEU A 71 -16.17 -19.55 -5.41
CA LEU A 71 -15.21 -19.97 -6.44
C LEU A 71 -15.89 -20.57 -7.68
N VAL A 72 -17.07 -21.18 -7.51
CA VAL A 72 -17.84 -21.78 -8.61
C VAL A 72 -18.82 -20.79 -9.23
N LEU A 73 -19.55 -20.04 -8.39
CA LEU A 73 -20.59 -19.11 -8.83
C LEU A 73 -20.05 -17.74 -9.28
N GLY A 74 -18.76 -17.47 -9.07
CA GLY A 74 -18.17 -16.16 -9.26
C GLY A 74 -18.51 -15.16 -8.13
N PRO A 75 -18.00 -13.92 -8.23
CA PRO A 75 -18.25 -12.87 -7.24
C PRO A 75 -19.75 -12.59 -7.13
N VAL A 76 -20.18 -12.07 -5.99
CA VAL A 76 -21.59 -11.71 -5.78
C VAL A 76 -22.01 -10.68 -6.85
N PRO A 77 -23.02 -10.98 -7.71
CA PRO A 77 -23.52 -10.02 -8.69
C PRO A 77 -24.01 -8.75 -7.99
N GLY A 78 -23.53 -7.58 -8.40
CA GLY A 78 -23.93 -6.29 -7.81
C GLY A 78 -23.04 -5.75 -6.68
N VAL A 79 -21.89 -6.38 -6.39
CA VAL A 79 -20.88 -5.81 -5.47
C VAL A 79 -19.94 -4.79 -6.15
N ASP A 80 -20.11 -4.52 -7.45
CA ASP A 80 -19.67 -3.26 -8.06
C ASP A 80 -20.59 -2.11 -7.64
N VAL A 81 -20.64 -1.86 -6.34
CA VAL A 81 -21.40 -0.76 -5.73
C VAL A 81 -20.93 0.60 -6.27
N ALA A 82 -19.70 0.65 -6.80
CA ALA A 82 -19.18 1.80 -7.53
C ALA A 82 -20.00 2.17 -8.79
N GLN A 83 -20.63 1.19 -9.45
CA GLN A 83 -21.51 1.44 -10.61
C GLN A 83 -22.98 1.68 -10.21
N LEU A 84 -23.41 1.20 -9.04
CA LEU A 84 -24.81 1.32 -8.58
C LEU A 84 -25.18 2.73 -8.09
N VAL A 85 -24.20 3.56 -7.72
CA VAL A 85 -24.42 4.95 -7.29
C VAL A 85 -23.33 5.82 -7.91
N SER A 86 -23.62 6.48 -9.04
CA SER A 86 -22.69 7.48 -9.60
C SER A 86 -22.64 8.70 -8.66
N LEU A 87 -21.66 8.70 -7.76
CA LEU A 87 -21.32 9.83 -6.89
C LEU A 87 -20.23 10.70 -7.51
N ASP A 88 -19.89 10.48 -8.77
CA ASP A 88 -18.77 11.17 -9.42
C ASP A 88 -19.02 12.68 -9.55
N GLY A 89 -20.27 13.09 -9.79
CA GLY A 89 -20.67 14.50 -9.74
C GLY A 89 -20.45 15.11 -8.36
N LEU A 90 -20.91 14.43 -7.30
CA LEU A 90 -20.72 14.89 -5.93
C LEU A 90 -19.22 14.93 -5.53
N ARG A 91 -18.43 13.95 -5.96
CA ARG A 91 -16.98 13.94 -5.76
C ARG A 91 -16.33 15.14 -6.45
N ALA A 92 -16.69 15.40 -7.71
CA ALA A 92 -16.16 16.53 -8.47
C ALA A 92 -16.51 17.86 -7.83
N ASP A 93 -17.74 18.02 -7.34
CA ASP A 93 -18.19 19.22 -6.63
C ASP A 93 -17.42 19.42 -5.31
N LEU A 94 -17.18 18.34 -4.54
CA LEU A 94 -16.39 18.40 -3.30
C LEU A 94 -14.89 18.56 -3.55
N ALA A 95 -14.38 18.14 -4.71
CA ALA A 95 -12.99 18.31 -5.12
C ALA A 95 -12.69 19.74 -5.58
N ARG A 96 -13.66 20.41 -6.21
CA ARG A 96 -13.48 21.74 -6.80
C ARG A 96 -12.92 22.78 -5.81
N PRO A 97 -13.43 22.93 -4.57
CA PRO A 97 -12.86 23.88 -3.62
C PRO A 97 -11.39 23.63 -3.30
N LEU A 98 -10.98 22.36 -3.17
CA LEU A 98 -9.59 21.99 -2.89
C LEU A 98 -8.69 22.38 -4.06
N ARG A 99 -9.12 22.09 -5.30
CA ARG A 99 -8.37 22.44 -6.53
C ARG A 99 -8.22 23.95 -6.76
N VAL A 100 -9.22 24.73 -6.33
CA VAL A 100 -9.24 26.19 -6.56
C VAL A 100 -8.57 26.97 -5.43
N LEU A 101 -8.76 26.55 -4.18
CA LEU A 101 -8.30 27.30 -3.00
C LEU A 101 -6.93 26.88 -2.51
N VAL A 102 -6.46 25.68 -2.86
CA VAL A 102 -5.16 25.14 -2.43
C VAL A 102 -4.27 24.94 -3.65
N PRO A 103 -3.03 25.48 -3.64
CA PRO A 103 -2.07 25.25 -4.71
C PRO A 103 -1.64 23.78 -4.82
N GLU A 104 -1.20 23.37 -6.01
CA GLU A 104 -0.45 22.12 -6.17
C GLU A 104 1.00 22.29 -5.64
N PRO A 105 1.61 21.24 -5.05
CA PRO A 105 1.13 19.85 -4.93
C PRO A 105 0.25 19.55 -3.70
N GLU A 106 -0.02 20.52 -2.82
CA GLU A 106 -0.80 20.30 -1.59
C GLU A 106 -2.26 19.94 -1.87
N SER A 107 -2.86 20.50 -2.91
CA SER A 107 -4.18 20.12 -3.41
C SER A 107 -4.24 18.62 -3.71
N GLY A 108 -3.27 18.08 -4.46
CA GLY A 108 -3.18 16.66 -4.75
C GLY A 108 -3.11 15.77 -3.50
N ILE A 109 -2.38 16.19 -2.45
CA ILE A 109 -2.33 15.48 -1.16
C ILE A 109 -3.72 15.47 -0.49
N LEU A 110 -4.38 16.63 -0.42
CA LEU A 110 -5.69 16.75 0.21
C LEU A 110 -6.76 15.95 -0.53
N LEU A 111 -6.77 15.98 -1.87
CA LEU A 111 -7.67 15.20 -2.71
C LEU A 111 -7.48 13.69 -2.50
N GLY A 112 -6.24 13.23 -2.43
CA GLY A 112 -5.92 11.82 -2.13
C GLY A 112 -6.40 11.38 -0.75
N ILE A 113 -6.22 12.23 0.27
CA ILE A 113 -6.56 11.92 1.67
C ILE A 113 -8.07 12.00 1.93
N VAL A 114 -8.75 13.02 1.41
CA VAL A 114 -10.16 13.34 1.70
C VAL A 114 -11.12 12.64 0.74
N LEU A 115 -10.78 12.57 -0.54
CA LEU A 115 -11.68 12.05 -1.59
C LEU A 115 -11.18 10.75 -2.24
N GLY A 116 -9.91 10.40 -2.04
CA GLY A 116 -9.33 9.16 -2.56
C GLY A 116 -8.79 9.27 -3.98
N GLU A 117 -8.69 10.48 -4.52
CA GLU A 117 -8.13 10.75 -5.85
C GLU A 117 -6.61 10.61 -5.79
N ARG A 118 -6.10 9.42 -6.11
CA ARG A 118 -4.63 9.16 -6.07
C ARG A 118 -3.89 9.74 -7.27
N ALA A 119 -4.58 9.94 -8.39
CA ALA A 119 -3.98 10.40 -9.64
C ALA A 119 -3.51 11.87 -9.59
N SER A 120 -3.92 12.64 -8.57
CA SER A 120 -3.53 14.04 -8.41
C SER A 120 -2.15 14.22 -7.75
N VAL A 121 -1.46 13.15 -7.36
CA VAL A 121 -0.18 13.24 -6.66
C VAL A 121 0.96 13.00 -7.65
N SER A 122 1.94 13.91 -7.70
CA SER A 122 3.08 13.78 -8.60
C SER A 122 3.91 12.50 -8.30
N PRO A 123 4.54 11.88 -9.32
CA PRO A 123 5.36 10.69 -9.13
C PRO A 123 6.47 10.87 -8.09
N ASP A 124 7.13 12.04 -8.07
CA ASP A 124 8.20 12.35 -7.12
C ASP A 124 7.70 12.40 -5.68
N LEU A 125 6.54 13.01 -5.47
CA LEU A 125 5.92 13.09 -4.15
C LEU A 125 5.45 11.70 -3.70
N ALA A 126 4.82 10.93 -4.60
CA ALA A 126 4.45 9.54 -4.33
C ALA A 126 5.68 8.69 -3.97
N TYR A 127 6.81 8.91 -4.64
CA TYR A 127 8.09 8.30 -4.32
C TYR A 127 8.58 8.71 -2.93
N ALA A 128 8.54 9.99 -2.57
CA ALA A 128 8.92 10.47 -1.23
C ALA A 128 8.07 9.85 -0.11
N PHE A 129 6.75 9.71 -0.31
CA PHE A 129 5.87 8.97 0.61
C PHE A 129 6.28 7.48 0.74
N ALA A 130 6.72 6.86 -0.36
CA ALA A 130 7.18 5.48 -0.36
C ALA A 130 8.56 5.29 0.30
N VAL A 131 9.51 6.21 0.09
CA VAL A 131 10.83 6.21 0.76
C VAL A 131 10.67 6.38 2.26
N SER A 132 9.88 7.38 2.67
CA SER A 132 9.66 7.68 4.10
C SER A 132 8.75 6.67 4.80
N GLY A 133 8.14 5.75 4.05
CA GLY A 133 7.27 4.70 4.59
C GLY A 133 5.96 5.25 5.16
N THR A 134 5.45 6.33 4.58
CA THR A 134 4.20 7.02 4.96
C THR A 134 3.13 6.95 3.85
N THR A 135 3.31 6.14 2.80
CA THR A 135 2.33 5.94 1.70
C THR A 135 0.90 5.64 2.18
N HIS A 136 0.75 4.97 3.32
CA HIS A 136 -0.55 4.67 3.90
C HIS A 136 -1.33 5.90 4.39
N LEU A 137 -0.68 7.06 4.53
CA LEU A 137 -1.33 8.34 4.79
C LEU A 137 -1.97 8.88 3.51
N LEU A 138 -1.30 8.75 2.36
CA LEU A 138 -1.81 9.22 1.07
C LEU A 138 -3.01 8.41 0.56
N ALA A 139 -3.10 7.14 0.98
CA ALA A 139 -4.22 6.27 0.64
C ALA A 139 -5.32 6.31 1.71
N ILE A 140 -6.59 6.26 1.28
CA ILE A 140 -7.69 6.19 2.24
C ILE A 140 -7.64 4.87 3.01
N SER A 141 -7.52 5.02 4.33
CA SER A 141 -7.27 3.94 5.26
C SER A 141 -8.34 3.88 6.36
N GLY A 142 -8.25 2.87 7.23
CA GLY A 142 -9.12 2.77 8.41
C GLY A 142 -8.95 3.94 9.38
N PHE A 143 -7.83 4.68 9.30
CA PHE A 143 -7.65 5.88 10.12
C PHE A 143 -8.63 6.98 9.73
N ASN A 144 -8.88 7.20 8.44
CA ASN A 144 -9.90 8.13 7.96
C ASN A 144 -11.29 7.77 8.50
N MET A 145 -11.65 6.48 8.47
CA MET A 145 -12.94 6.02 9.00
C MET A 145 -13.04 6.23 10.51
N THR A 146 -11.93 6.06 11.24
CA THR A 146 -11.88 6.33 12.68
C THR A 146 -12.05 7.81 12.98
N LEU A 147 -11.43 8.69 12.17
CA LEU A 147 -11.57 10.14 12.30
C LEU A 147 -13.01 10.58 12.02
N VAL A 148 -13.62 10.12 10.93
CA VAL A 148 -15.03 10.39 10.58
C VAL A 148 -15.95 9.92 11.72
N GLY A 149 -15.75 8.68 12.19
CA GLY A 149 -16.58 8.13 13.26
C GLY A 149 -16.44 8.89 14.58
N THR A 150 -15.21 9.32 14.92
CA THR A 150 -14.91 10.11 16.12
C THR A 150 -15.52 11.50 16.03
N ALA A 151 -15.43 12.17 14.88
CA ALA A 151 -16.02 13.48 14.65
C ALA A 151 -17.54 13.46 14.87
N VAL A 152 -18.23 12.48 14.30
CA VAL A 152 -19.69 12.30 14.50
C VAL A 152 -20.02 11.97 15.96
N ALA A 153 -19.24 11.08 16.59
CA ALA A 153 -19.46 10.70 17.98
C ALA A 153 -19.27 11.89 18.95
N LEU A 154 -18.33 12.80 18.66
CA LEU A 154 -18.10 14.02 19.43
C LEU A 154 -19.18 15.07 19.16
N ALA A 155 -19.59 15.29 17.91
CA ALA A 155 -20.64 16.24 17.55
C ALA A 155 -21.98 15.92 18.25
N LEU A 156 -22.31 14.63 18.35
CA LEU A 156 -23.54 14.14 18.98
C LEU A 156 -23.38 13.85 20.49
N ARG A 157 -22.20 14.11 21.08
CA ARG A 157 -21.95 13.86 22.50
C ARG A 157 -22.88 14.73 23.36
N GLY A 158 -23.62 14.08 24.26
CA GLY A 158 -24.60 14.75 25.14
C GLY A 158 -25.90 15.18 24.46
N ARG A 159 -26.01 15.07 23.13
CA ARG A 159 -27.19 15.47 22.35
C ARG A 159 -28.07 14.30 21.90
N ALA A 160 -27.48 13.11 21.81
CA ALA A 160 -28.18 11.89 21.35
C ALA A 160 -28.00 10.73 22.32
N ARG A 161 -28.97 9.82 22.35
CA ARG A 161 -28.86 8.54 23.06
C ARG A 161 -27.68 7.72 22.50
N PRO A 162 -26.99 6.90 23.31
CA PRO A 162 -25.81 6.15 22.86
C PRO A 162 -26.04 5.31 21.60
N ILE A 163 -27.23 4.73 21.44
CA ILE A 163 -27.62 3.93 20.27
C ILE A 163 -27.76 4.82 19.03
N ALA A 164 -28.48 5.95 19.13
CA ALA A 164 -28.64 6.89 18.03
C ALA A 164 -27.29 7.43 17.55
N ARG A 165 -26.37 7.71 18.49
CA ARG A 165 -24.99 8.10 18.16
C ARG A 165 -24.24 6.99 17.42
N ALA A 166 -24.33 5.74 17.88
CA ALA A 166 -23.67 4.61 17.22
C ALA A 166 -24.21 4.39 15.80
N VAL A 167 -25.53 4.47 15.61
CA VAL A 167 -26.18 4.37 14.30
C VAL A 167 -25.70 5.51 13.38
N ALA A 168 -25.69 6.75 13.86
CA ALA A 168 -25.20 7.89 13.10
C ALA A 168 -23.72 7.75 12.70
N THR A 169 -22.87 7.23 13.61
CA THR A 169 -21.46 6.94 13.32
C THR A 169 -21.31 5.89 12.21
N VAL A 170 -22.08 4.80 12.23
CA VAL A 170 -22.04 3.78 11.14
C VAL A 170 -22.53 4.37 9.84
N ALA A 171 -23.66 5.08 9.87
CA ALA A 171 -24.22 5.71 8.69
C ALA A 171 -23.18 6.64 8.05
N ALA A 172 -22.51 7.49 8.83
CA ALA A 172 -21.47 8.39 8.33
C ALA A 172 -20.27 7.64 7.74
N ILE A 173 -19.79 6.57 8.39
CA ILE A 173 -18.68 5.74 7.87
C ILE A 173 -19.08 5.08 6.55
N VAL A 174 -20.28 4.52 6.45
CA VAL A 174 -20.78 3.88 5.22
C VAL A 174 -20.98 4.92 4.12
N SER A 175 -21.59 6.06 4.40
CA SER A 175 -21.77 7.15 3.43
C SER A 175 -20.42 7.67 2.92
N TYR A 176 -19.46 7.90 3.81
CA TYR A 176 -18.10 8.32 3.41
C TYR A 176 -17.36 7.23 2.63
N SER A 177 -17.57 5.96 2.97
CA SER A 177 -16.99 4.82 2.24
C SER A 177 -17.53 4.72 0.81
N LEU A 178 -18.83 4.96 0.62
CA LEU A 178 -19.45 5.06 -0.70
C LEU A 178 -18.92 6.27 -1.46
N LEU A 179 -18.79 7.41 -0.79
CA LEU A 179 -18.27 8.65 -1.38
C LEU A 179 -16.84 8.48 -1.88
N VAL A 180 -15.95 7.81 -1.17
CA VAL A 180 -14.54 7.68 -1.56
C VAL A 180 -14.30 6.63 -2.65
N GLY A 181 -15.25 5.70 -2.82
CA GLY A 181 -15.02 4.48 -3.59
C GLY A 181 -14.53 3.38 -2.65
N LEU A 182 -15.21 2.24 -2.72
CA LEU A 182 -15.15 1.15 -1.76
C LEU A 182 -13.86 0.31 -1.87
N ALA A 183 -12.70 0.97 -1.83
CA ALA A 183 -11.41 0.32 -1.78
C ALA A 183 -11.38 -0.73 -0.65
N PRO A 184 -10.64 -1.84 -0.79
CA PRO A 184 -10.69 -2.94 0.18
C PRO A 184 -10.39 -2.52 1.63
N SER A 185 -9.47 -1.56 1.83
CA SER A 185 -9.17 -0.97 3.15
C SER A 185 -10.37 -0.26 3.79
N VAL A 186 -11.16 0.44 2.97
CA VAL A 186 -12.36 1.22 3.32
C VAL A 186 -13.52 0.28 3.61
N MET A 187 -13.81 -0.66 2.71
CA MET A 187 -14.87 -1.66 2.88
C MET A 187 -14.71 -2.41 4.21
N ARG A 188 -13.50 -2.87 4.49
CA ARG A 188 -13.20 -3.54 5.75
C ARG A 188 -13.43 -2.66 6.97
N ALA A 189 -13.01 -1.39 6.92
CA ALA A 189 -13.22 -0.47 8.03
C ALA A 189 -14.72 -0.20 8.26
N ALA A 190 -15.51 -0.09 7.20
CA ALA A 190 -16.98 0.00 7.27
C ALA A 190 -17.60 -1.28 7.88
N LEU A 191 -17.16 -2.46 7.47
CA LEU A 191 -17.61 -3.74 8.05
C LEU A 191 -17.26 -3.83 9.54
N MET A 192 -16.03 -3.46 9.93
CA MET A 192 -15.61 -3.46 11.34
C MET A 192 -16.43 -2.47 12.17
N ALA A 193 -16.71 -1.27 11.64
CA ALA A 193 -17.55 -0.27 12.31
C ALA A 193 -19.00 -0.75 12.49
N SER A 194 -19.56 -1.40 11.47
CA SER A 194 -20.90 -2.03 11.53
C SER A 194 -20.96 -3.10 12.62
N VAL A 195 -19.98 -4.00 12.68
CA VAL A 195 -19.89 -5.03 13.73
C VAL A 195 -19.76 -4.38 15.11
N ALA A 196 -18.96 -3.33 15.25
CA ALA A 196 -18.77 -2.63 16.51
C ALA A 196 -20.09 -2.03 17.04
N SER A 197 -20.88 -1.45 16.15
CA SER A 197 -22.16 -0.83 16.50
C SER A 197 -23.25 -1.84 16.83
N CYS A 198 -23.30 -2.99 16.14
CA CYS A 198 -24.15 -4.11 16.54
C CYS A 198 -23.80 -4.61 17.95
N GLY A 199 -22.51 -4.63 18.29
CA GLY A 199 -22.03 -4.92 19.64
C GLY A 199 -22.61 -3.96 20.67
N LEU A 200 -22.50 -2.65 20.43
CA LEU A 200 -23.04 -1.61 21.29
C LEU A 200 -24.57 -1.72 21.45
N ALA A 201 -25.31 -1.94 20.37
CA ALA A 201 -26.77 -2.13 20.39
C ALA A 201 -27.18 -3.36 21.21
N SER A 202 -26.35 -4.40 21.21
CA SER A 202 -26.56 -5.63 22.00
C SER A 202 -26.07 -5.53 23.44
N GLY A 203 -25.57 -4.37 23.88
CA GLY A 203 -24.97 -4.18 25.21
C GLY A 203 -23.64 -4.92 25.42
N ARG A 204 -22.97 -5.35 24.34
CA ARG A 204 -21.73 -6.13 24.38
C ARG A 204 -20.54 -5.26 23.93
N ARG A 205 -19.39 -5.41 24.60
CA ARG A 205 -18.15 -4.80 24.10
C ARG A 205 -17.72 -5.49 22.82
N ALA A 206 -17.58 -4.72 21.73
CA ALA A 206 -17.07 -5.24 20.47
C ALA A 206 -15.60 -5.65 20.63
N ALA A 207 -15.30 -6.93 20.41
CA ALA A 207 -13.94 -7.40 20.36
C ALA A 207 -13.35 -7.06 18.98
N THR A 208 -12.39 -6.13 18.92
CA THR A 208 -11.75 -5.66 17.67
C THR A 208 -11.20 -6.82 16.83
N ALA A 209 -10.70 -7.87 17.48
CA ALA A 209 -10.24 -9.09 16.82
C ALA A 209 -11.37 -9.80 16.04
N ASN A 210 -12.55 -9.94 16.65
CA ASN A 210 -13.70 -10.57 16.00
C ASN A 210 -14.23 -9.72 14.85
N ALA A 211 -14.22 -8.39 15.00
CA ALA A 211 -14.60 -7.48 13.92
C ALA A 211 -13.67 -7.65 12.70
N LEU A 212 -12.36 -7.79 12.92
CA LEU A 212 -11.41 -8.07 11.83
C LEU A 212 -11.71 -9.40 11.13
N TYR A 213 -11.96 -10.48 11.87
CA TYR A 213 -12.25 -11.78 11.28
C TYR A 213 -13.56 -11.80 10.51
N VAL A 214 -14.61 -11.17 11.03
CA VAL A 214 -15.88 -11.01 10.31
C VAL A 214 -15.64 -10.25 9.01
N ALA A 215 -14.89 -9.14 9.05
CA ALA A 215 -14.62 -8.35 7.85
C ALA A 215 -13.83 -9.15 6.80
N VAL A 216 -12.76 -9.85 7.20
CA VAL A 216 -11.96 -10.70 6.30
C VAL A 216 -12.79 -11.81 5.68
N THR A 217 -13.56 -12.55 6.50
CA THR A 217 -14.44 -13.62 6.00
C THR A 217 -15.52 -13.07 5.07
N ALA A 218 -16.17 -11.96 5.42
CA ALA A 218 -17.21 -11.37 4.59
C ALA A 218 -16.68 -10.89 3.23
N MET A 219 -15.49 -10.29 3.20
CA MET A 219 -14.85 -9.86 1.96
C MET A 219 -14.45 -11.04 1.07
N LEU A 220 -13.83 -12.08 1.63
CA LEU A 220 -13.45 -13.29 0.87
C LEU A 220 -14.67 -14.12 0.44
N PHE A 221 -15.77 -14.04 1.19
CA PHE A 221 -17.05 -14.61 0.77
C PHE A 221 -17.68 -13.80 -0.37
N ALA A 222 -17.56 -12.47 -0.37
CA ALA A 222 -18.10 -11.64 -1.45
C ALA A 222 -17.31 -11.85 -2.75
N ASP A 223 -15.99 -11.85 -2.64
CA ASP A 223 -15.07 -12.13 -3.73
C ASP A 223 -13.78 -12.81 -3.21
N PRO A 224 -13.59 -14.11 -3.50
CA PRO A 224 -12.36 -14.81 -3.14
C PRO A 224 -11.09 -14.22 -3.78
N ALA A 225 -11.22 -13.53 -4.92
CA ALA A 225 -10.08 -12.91 -5.60
C ALA A 225 -9.51 -11.71 -4.82
N ALA A 226 -10.26 -11.15 -3.86
CA ALA A 226 -9.79 -10.07 -2.98
C ALA A 226 -8.50 -10.41 -2.21
N ILE A 227 -8.17 -11.70 -2.03
CA ILE A 227 -6.90 -12.13 -1.43
C ILE A 227 -5.67 -11.74 -2.26
N ALA A 228 -5.84 -11.47 -3.56
CA ALA A 228 -4.77 -11.01 -4.44
C ALA A 228 -4.56 -9.50 -4.38
N ASP A 229 -5.53 -8.75 -3.84
CA ASP A 229 -5.42 -7.29 -3.71
C ASP A 229 -4.42 -6.90 -2.63
N LEU A 230 -3.45 -6.06 -3.00
CA LEU A 230 -2.41 -5.60 -2.08
C LEU A 230 -3.00 -4.73 -0.95
N GLY A 231 -4.03 -3.92 -1.23
CA GLY A 231 -4.70 -3.09 -0.23
C GLY A 231 -5.41 -3.92 0.85
N PHE A 232 -6.03 -5.03 0.44
CA PHE A 232 -6.60 -6.02 1.34
C PHE A 232 -5.51 -6.64 2.23
N LEU A 233 -4.46 -7.20 1.63
CA LEU A 233 -3.37 -7.87 2.35
C LEU A 233 -2.65 -6.94 3.32
N LEU A 234 -2.25 -5.76 2.86
CA LEU A 234 -1.54 -4.76 3.66
C LEU A 234 -2.41 -4.30 4.81
N SER A 235 -3.66 -3.94 4.54
CA SER A 235 -4.48 -3.41 5.60
C SER A 235 -4.85 -4.51 6.60
N ALA A 236 -5.27 -5.71 6.16
CA ALA A 236 -5.61 -6.82 7.04
C ALA A 236 -4.44 -7.22 7.94
N SER A 237 -3.22 -7.28 7.39
CA SER A 237 -2.00 -7.56 8.16
C SER A 237 -1.69 -6.45 9.16
N ALA A 238 -1.81 -5.18 8.77
CA ALA A 238 -1.63 -4.05 9.69
C ALA A 238 -2.62 -4.10 10.86
N THR A 239 -3.90 -4.34 10.61
CA THR A 239 -4.92 -4.42 11.66
C THR A 239 -4.74 -5.63 12.57
N ALA A 240 -4.34 -6.79 12.01
CA ALA A 240 -3.96 -7.95 12.81
C ALA A 240 -2.78 -7.63 13.73
N GLY A 241 -1.78 -6.93 13.20
CA GLY A 241 -0.66 -6.38 13.95
C GLY A 241 -1.08 -5.47 15.10
N LEU A 242 -1.92 -4.48 14.84
CA LEU A 242 -2.45 -3.58 15.86
C LEU A 242 -3.17 -4.33 16.99
N VAL A 243 -4.03 -5.29 16.63
CA VAL A 243 -4.79 -6.08 17.62
C VAL A 243 -3.87 -6.98 18.47
N LEU A 244 -2.84 -7.58 17.86
CA LEU A 244 -2.01 -8.58 18.53
C LEU A 244 -0.77 -8.00 19.22
N TRP A 245 -0.17 -6.94 18.66
CA TRP A 245 1.18 -6.49 19.02
C TRP A 245 1.21 -5.09 19.63
N GLN A 246 0.20 -4.23 19.44
CA GLN A 246 0.23 -2.85 19.96
C GLN A 246 0.35 -2.81 21.49
N ALA A 247 -0.54 -3.50 22.22
CA ALA A 247 -0.53 -3.46 23.69
C ALA A 247 0.78 -4.02 24.29
N PRO A 248 1.30 -5.19 23.85
CA PRO A 248 2.62 -5.67 24.27
C PRO A 248 3.77 -4.69 23.98
N LEU A 249 3.76 -4.03 22.82
CA LEU A 249 4.79 -3.06 22.45
C LEU A 249 4.70 -1.79 23.31
N SER A 250 3.49 -1.29 23.58
CA SER A 250 3.28 -0.13 24.47
C SER A 250 3.86 -0.38 25.87
N VAL A 251 3.58 -1.55 26.46
CA VAL A 251 4.19 -1.95 27.75
C VAL A 251 5.72 -1.96 27.68
N ARG A 252 6.31 -2.40 26.56
CA ARG A 252 7.76 -2.44 26.42
C ARG A 252 8.39 -1.04 26.35
N PHE A 253 7.68 -0.10 25.74
CA PHE A 253 8.07 1.30 25.62
C PHE A 253 7.60 2.15 26.82
N ALA A 254 7.22 1.54 27.94
CA ALA A 254 6.71 2.24 29.13
C ALA A 254 7.62 3.34 29.69
N ARG A 255 8.93 3.32 29.38
CA ARG A 255 9.90 4.37 29.77
C ARG A 255 9.80 5.64 28.94
N LEU A 256 9.14 5.58 27.78
CA LEU A 256 8.93 6.75 26.92
C LEU A 256 7.68 7.52 27.37
N PRO A 257 7.60 8.83 27.09
CA PRO A 257 6.37 9.59 27.24
C PRO A 257 5.20 8.94 26.50
N SER A 258 3.98 9.09 27.02
CA SER A 258 2.78 8.41 26.50
C SER A 258 2.59 8.59 24.98
N ALA A 259 2.80 9.80 24.47
CA ALA A 259 2.67 10.10 23.04
C ALA A 259 3.67 9.30 22.17
N LEU A 260 4.95 9.28 22.54
CA LEU A 260 5.97 8.52 21.81
C LEU A 260 5.77 7.02 21.95
N ARG A 261 5.39 6.57 23.15
CA ARG A 261 5.12 5.16 23.46
C ARG A 261 4.01 4.60 22.58
N GLU A 262 2.85 5.26 22.56
CA GLU A 262 1.71 4.81 21.76
C GLU A 262 2.00 4.96 20.26
N GLY A 263 2.62 6.07 19.83
CA GLY A 263 2.99 6.29 18.42
C GLY A 263 3.91 5.18 17.90
N LEU A 264 5.01 4.90 18.59
CA LEU A 264 5.95 3.84 18.20
C LEU A 264 5.32 2.45 18.28
N ALA A 265 4.54 2.17 19.33
CA ALA A 265 3.86 0.88 19.48
C ALA A 265 2.88 0.64 18.33
N THR A 266 2.08 1.65 17.97
CA THR A 266 1.11 1.59 16.86
C THR A 266 1.82 1.43 15.52
N THR A 267 2.83 2.24 15.22
CA THR A 267 3.55 2.16 13.95
C THR A 267 4.27 0.81 13.81
N LEU A 268 4.98 0.34 14.83
CA LEU A 268 5.67 -0.96 14.75
C LEU A 268 4.68 -2.12 14.68
N ALA A 269 3.57 -2.06 15.42
CA ALA A 269 2.53 -3.08 15.38
C ALA A 269 1.89 -3.18 13.98
N ALA A 270 1.65 -2.05 13.31
CA ALA A 270 1.09 -2.02 11.96
C ALA A 270 2.13 -2.38 10.89
N SER A 271 3.32 -1.77 10.93
CA SER A 271 4.33 -1.91 9.89
C SER A 271 4.95 -3.30 9.87
N ALA A 272 5.27 -3.89 11.03
CA ALA A 272 6.02 -5.16 11.06
C ALA A 272 5.32 -6.31 10.31
N PRO A 273 4.02 -6.60 10.51
CA PRO A 273 3.32 -7.63 9.73
C PRO A 273 3.16 -7.28 8.25
N THR A 274 3.20 -5.99 7.87
CA THR A 274 3.08 -5.57 6.46
C THR A 274 4.40 -5.62 5.71
N LEU A 275 5.54 -5.60 6.41
CA LEU A 275 6.88 -5.59 5.80
C LEU A 275 7.09 -6.70 4.74
N PRO A 276 6.69 -7.97 4.96
CA PRO A 276 6.86 -9.02 3.96
C PRO A 276 6.12 -8.73 2.65
N VAL A 277 4.90 -8.20 2.77
CA VAL A 277 4.05 -7.85 1.62
C VAL A 277 4.63 -6.63 0.90
N VAL A 278 5.07 -5.61 1.65
CA VAL A 278 5.68 -4.41 1.08
C VAL A 278 6.98 -4.75 0.35
N ALA A 279 7.85 -5.57 0.96
CA ALA A 279 9.10 -6.00 0.36
C ALA A 279 8.87 -6.82 -0.92
N ALA A 280 7.92 -7.77 -0.88
CA ALA A 280 7.59 -8.59 -2.04
C ALA A 280 6.97 -7.78 -3.19
N ALA A 281 6.06 -6.86 -2.89
CA ALA A 281 5.29 -6.13 -3.90
C ALA A 281 6.03 -4.92 -4.47
N PHE A 282 6.78 -4.19 -3.64
CA PHE A 282 7.34 -2.89 -4.01
C PHE A 282 8.88 -2.88 -4.05
N GLY A 283 9.55 -3.99 -3.73
CA GLY A 283 11.01 -4.09 -3.83
C GLY A 283 11.76 -3.08 -2.96
N ARG A 284 11.15 -2.62 -1.86
CA ARG A 284 11.74 -1.62 -0.97
C ARG A 284 11.29 -1.77 0.46
N VAL A 285 12.17 -1.42 1.40
CA VAL A 285 11.87 -1.37 2.84
C VAL A 285 12.34 -0.04 3.41
N SER A 286 11.42 0.75 3.96
CA SER A 286 11.74 2.00 4.65
C SER A 286 12.26 1.74 6.05
N LEU A 287 13.47 2.21 6.36
CA LEU A 287 14.08 2.07 7.69
C LEU A 287 13.66 3.20 8.63
N ILE A 288 13.35 4.36 8.07
CA ILE A 288 12.97 5.56 8.81
C ILE A 288 11.47 5.65 9.11
N SER A 289 10.66 4.74 8.57
CA SER A 289 9.19 4.72 8.73
C SER A 289 8.72 4.92 10.18
N PRO A 290 9.27 4.27 11.22
CA PRO A 290 8.82 4.49 12.60
C PRO A 290 8.98 5.94 13.08
N ILE A 291 10.06 6.60 12.69
CA ILE A 291 10.38 7.97 13.11
C ILE A 291 9.59 8.98 12.27
N ALA A 292 9.53 8.76 10.96
CA ALA A 292 8.75 9.61 10.05
C ALA A 292 7.27 9.64 10.45
N ASN A 293 6.68 8.49 10.81
CA ASN A 293 5.29 8.40 11.25
C ASN A 293 5.03 9.09 12.60
N LEU A 294 6.00 9.13 13.50
CA LEU A 294 5.84 9.81 14.78
C LEU A 294 5.60 11.32 14.60
N VAL A 295 6.12 11.91 13.51
CA VAL A 295 5.95 13.32 13.16
C VAL A 295 4.79 13.52 12.18
N ALA A 296 4.66 12.66 11.17
CA ALA A 296 3.66 12.79 10.11
C ALA A 296 2.22 12.47 10.58
N VAL A 297 2.04 11.42 11.40
CA VAL A 297 0.70 10.98 11.83
C VAL A 297 -0.04 12.04 12.66
N PRO A 298 0.59 12.76 13.61
CA PRO A 298 -0.09 13.84 14.34
C PRO A 298 -0.60 14.99 13.47
N LEU A 299 0.03 15.25 12.31
CA LEU A 299 -0.43 16.27 11.36
C LEU A 299 -1.68 15.84 10.58
N PHE A 300 -1.97 14.55 10.57
CA PHE A 300 -3.00 13.98 9.71
C PHE A 300 -4.45 14.29 10.16
N PRO A 301 -4.85 14.20 11.44
CA PRO A 301 -6.19 14.60 11.87
C PRO A 301 -6.57 16.05 11.54
N PRO A 302 -5.75 17.09 11.85
CA PRO A 302 -6.11 18.46 11.51
C PRO A 302 -6.14 18.67 9.98
N LEU A 303 -5.22 18.04 9.24
CA LEU A 303 -5.21 18.05 7.77
C LEU A 303 -6.51 17.47 7.20
N MET A 304 -6.89 16.27 7.64
CA MET A 304 -8.10 15.58 7.17
C MET A 304 -9.36 16.38 7.50
N PHE A 305 -9.45 16.95 8.71
CA PHE A 305 -10.60 17.74 9.12
C PHE A 305 -10.69 19.07 8.35
N ALA A 306 -9.58 19.80 8.23
CA ALA A 306 -9.54 21.05 7.49
C ALA A 306 -9.80 20.85 5.99
N GLY A 307 -9.25 19.78 5.39
CA GLY A 307 -9.51 19.41 4.00
C GLY A 307 -10.98 19.06 3.76
N ALA A 308 -11.56 18.17 4.59
CA ALA A 308 -12.97 17.80 4.49
C ALA A 308 -13.91 19.00 4.69
N LEU A 309 -13.59 19.88 5.66
CA LEU A 309 -14.36 21.09 5.91
C LEU A 309 -14.23 22.10 4.75
N THR A 310 -13.06 22.22 4.14
CA THR A 310 -12.84 23.04 2.93
C THR A 310 -13.67 22.53 1.77
N SER A 311 -13.71 21.22 1.53
CA SER A 311 -14.58 20.61 0.52
C SER A 311 -16.05 20.91 0.75
N VAL A 312 -16.56 20.69 1.96
CA VAL A 312 -17.99 20.88 2.27
C VAL A 312 -18.41 22.35 2.26
N VAL A 313 -17.64 23.23 2.92
CA VAL A 313 -17.95 24.67 2.97
C VAL A 313 -17.76 25.31 1.61
N GLY A 314 -16.77 24.87 0.84
CA GLY A 314 -16.45 25.43 -0.46
C GLY A 314 -17.51 25.16 -1.53
N VAL A 315 -18.30 24.09 -1.39
CA VAL A 315 -19.49 23.87 -2.23
C VAL A 315 -20.55 24.95 -1.98
N LEU A 316 -20.68 25.44 -0.74
CA LEU A 316 -21.62 26.51 -0.40
C LEU A 316 -21.08 27.89 -0.80
N SER A 317 -19.80 28.15 -0.52
CA SER A 317 -19.12 29.40 -0.88
C SER A 317 -17.60 29.22 -0.79
N LEU A 318 -16.90 29.54 -1.88
CA LEU A 318 -15.44 29.55 -1.89
C LEU A 318 -14.85 30.59 -0.93
N ASP A 319 -15.52 31.73 -0.74
CA ASP A 319 -15.05 32.79 0.16
C ASP A 319 -15.12 32.36 1.63
N LEU A 320 -16.19 31.66 2.03
CA LEU A 320 -16.32 31.11 3.40
C LEU A 320 -15.30 30.00 3.68
N ALA A 321 -14.90 29.27 2.64
CA ALA A 321 -13.94 28.17 2.77
C ALA A 321 -12.48 28.64 2.87
N ARG A 322 -12.14 29.86 2.41
CA ARG A 322 -10.75 30.37 2.39
C ARG A 322 -10.00 30.24 3.72
N PRO A 323 -10.55 30.62 4.89
CA PRO A 323 -9.80 30.53 6.15
C PRO A 323 -9.46 29.09 6.52
N VAL A 324 -10.37 28.16 6.25
CA VAL A 324 -10.18 26.73 6.52
C VAL A 324 -9.23 26.12 5.49
N ALA A 325 -9.32 26.55 4.23
CA ALA A 325 -8.42 26.13 3.16
C ALA A 325 -6.96 26.53 3.47
N LEU A 326 -6.74 27.68 4.09
CA LEU A 326 -5.41 28.11 4.53
C LEU A 326 -4.84 27.19 5.61
N VAL A 327 -5.67 26.74 6.55
CA VAL A 327 -5.27 25.74 7.56
C VAL A 327 -4.96 24.40 6.89
N ALA A 328 -5.81 23.96 5.95
CA ALA A 328 -5.59 22.72 5.19
C ALA A 328 -4.28 22.77 4.41
N TYR A 329 -4.00 23.89 3.72
CA TYR A 329 -2.75 24.16 3.01
C TYR A 329 -1.56 24.10 3.96
N GLY A 330 -1.59 24.83 5.09
CA GLY A 330 -0.50 24.83 6.05
C GLY A 330 -0.19 23.43 6.61
N CYS A 331 -1.22 22.64 6.91
CA CYS A 331 -1.03 21.25 7.35
C CYS A 331 -0.48 20.35 6.24
N ALA A 332 -0.97 20.49 5.00
CA ALA A 332 -0.50 19.72 3.85
C ALA A 332 0.97 20.05 3.51
N LEU A 333 1.33 21.33 3.54
CA LEU A 333 2.71 21.80 3.37
C LEU A 333 3.62 21.25 4.46
N ALA A 334 3.19 21.28 5.72
CA ALA A 334 3.95 20.71 6.82
C ALA A 334 4.15 19.20 6.65
N LEU A 335 3.09 18.46 6.26
CA LEU A 335 3.20 17.03 5.98
C LEU A 335 4.16 16.74 4.82
N ARG A 336 4.05 17.47 3.71
CA ARG A 336 4.95 17.35 2.55
C ARG A 336 6.40 17.56 2.97
N THR A 337 6.67 18.66 3.66
CA THR A 337 8.02 19.03 4.11
C THR A 337 8.61 17.95 5.02
N VAL A 338 7.83 17.42 5.96
CA VAL A 338 8.26 16.31 6.82
C VAL A 338 8.61 15.08 5.97
N VAL A 339 7.74 14.68 5.05
CA VAL A 339 7.92 13.50 4.19
C VAL A 339 9.15 13.63 3.30
N GLU A 340 9.32 14.75 2.62
CA GLU A 340 10.46 15.03 1.72
C GLU A 340 11.78 15.09 2.51
N SER A 341 11.78 15.76 3.67
CA SER A 341 12.98 15.86 4.53
C SER A 341 13.45 14.49 5.00
N PHE A 342 12.50 13.63 5.40
CA PHE A 342 12.81 12.26 5.80
C PHE A 342 13.22 11.39 4.61
N ALA A 343 12.61 11.56 3.44
CA ALA A 343 12.97 10.85 2.23
C ALA A 343 14.38 11.19 1.72
N ALA A 344 14.84 12.43 1.95
CA ALA A 344 16.18 12.89 1.58
C ALA A 344 17.31 12.35 2.47
N LEU A 345 17.00 11.69 3.59
CA LEU A 345 18.03 11.14 4.47
C LEU A 345 18.77 9.97 3.80
N PRO A 346 20.10 9.88 3.97
CA PRO A 346 20.85 8.73 3.48
C PRO A 346 20.33 7.45 4.14
N VAL A 347 20.12 6.39 3.33
CA VAL A 347 19.59 5.09 3.79
C VAL A 347 18.15 5.16 4.33
N ALA A 348 17.35 6.16 3.91
CA ALA A 348 15.94 6.24 4.29
C ALA A 348 15.14 4.96 3.90
N ALA A 349 15.45 4.40 2.74
CA ALA A 349 14.95 3.11 2.29
C ALA A 349 16.07 2.25 1.72
N VAL A 350 15.91 0.94 1.86
CA VAL A 350 16.77 -0.06 1.23
C VAL A 350 15.98 -0.72 0.11
N SER A 351 16.55 -0.74 -1.09
CA SER A 351 16.02 -1.51 -2.21
C SER A 351 16.26 -3.00 -1.96
N VAL A 352 15.24 -3.81 -2.16
CA VAL A 352 15.28 -5.26 -2.01
C VAL A 352 14.71 -5.91 -3.27
N PRO A 353 15.14 -7.11 -3.68
CA PRO A 353 14.55 -7.77 -4.84
C PRO A 353 13.03 -7.90 -4.67
N SER A 354 12.23 -7.49 -5.65
CA SER A 354 10.79 -7.74 -5.60
C SER A 354 10.51 -9.23 -5.81
N GLY A 355 9.41 -9.72 -5.24
CA GLY A 355 8.92 -11.08 -5.46
C GLY A 355 8.63 -11.88 -4.18
N PRO A 356 7.98 -13.04 -4.35
CA PRO A 356 7.48 -13.84 -3.23
C PRO A 356 8.59 -14.40 -2.34
N VAL A 357 9.77 -14.69 -2.91
CA VAL A 357 10.94 -15.19 -2.16
C VAL A 357 11.41 -14.14 -1.15
N THR A 358 11.56 -12.89 -1.58
CA THR A 358 11.93 -11.80 -0.68
C THR A 358 10.92 -11.61 0.43
N GLY A 359 9.62 -11.66 0.10
CA GLY A 359 8.56 -11.65 1.12
C GLY A 359 8.71 -12.77 2.14
N ALA A 360 8.93 -14.00 1.69
CA ALA A 360 9.11 -15.16 2.58
C ALA A 360 10.35 -15.01 3.47
N VAL A 361 11.46 -14.54 2.91
CA VAL A 361 12.73 -14.30 3.60
C VAL A 361 12.58 -13.21 4.66
N VAL A 362 11.97 -12.07 4.32
CA VAL A 362 11.68 -10.97 5.25
C VAL A 362 10.70 -11.42 6.34
N GLY A 363 9.66 -12.19 5.97
CA GLY A 363 8.70 -12.75 6.91
C GLY A 363 9.35 -13.73 7.89
N LEU A 364 10.22 -14.61 7.42
CA LEU A 364 10.98 -15.53 8.26
C LEU A 364 11.92 -14.76 9.19
N ALA A 365 12.65 -13.77 8.67
CA ALA A 365 13.53 -12.92 9.47
C ALA A 365 12.76 -12.20 10.59
N LEU A 366 11.57 -11.68 10.30
CA LEU A 366 10.69 -11.06 11.30
C LEU A 366 10.26 -12.06 12.37
N VAL A 367 9.79 -13.25 11.97
CA VAL A 367 9.38 -14.31 12.91
C VAL A 367 10.54 -14.72 13.81
N VAL A 368 11.73 -14.89 13.23
CA VAL A 368 12.96 -15.22 13.95
C VAL A 368 13.34 -14.09 14.90
N ALA A 369 13.29 -12.82 14.48
CA ALA A 369 13.60 -11.66 15.34
C ALA A 369 12.66 -11.57 16.55
N VAL A 370 11.34 -11.73 16.34
CA VAL A 370 10.36 -11.71 17.42
C VAL A 370 10.58 -12.88 18.39
N ARG A 371 10.97 -14.06 17.88
CA ARG A 371 11.28 -15.24 18.70
C ARG A 371 12.66 -15.20 19.37
N GLY A 372 13.63 -14.55 18.74
CA GLY A 372 15.01 -14.43 19.20
C GLY A 372 15.15 -13.44 20.34
N ALA A 373 14.20 -12.53 20.51
CA ALA A 373 14.09 -11.62 21.64
C ALA A 373 13.37 -12.30 22.83
N PRO A 374 14.10 -12.90 23.80
CA PRO A 374 13.47 -13.57 24.96
C PRO A 374 12.57 -12.64 25.79
N ARG A 375 12.82 -11.32 25.71
CA ARG A 375 12.00 -10.28 26.34
C ARG A 375 10.67 -10.01 25.63
N LEU A 376 10.49 -10.45 24.37
CA LEU A 376 9.26 -10.34 23.59
C LEU A 376 8.39 -11.60 23.66
N ARG A 377 8.97 -12.76 24.03
CA ARG A 377 8.32 -14.08 24.08
C ARG A 377 7.12 -14.19 25.03
N GLY A 378 7.09 -13.38 26.09
CA GLY A 378 6.04 -13.46 27.13
C GLY A 378 4.74 -12.73 26.79
N HIS A 379 4.76 -11.80 25.82
CA HIS A 379 3.65 -10.88 25.58
C HIS A 379 3.21 -10.79 24.11
N LEU A 380 4.09 -11.08 23.15
CA LEU A 380 3.73 -11.17 21.74
C LEU A 380 3.31 -12.60 21.38
N HIS A 381 2.06 -12.76 20.92
CA HIS A 381 1.56 -14.04 20.46
C HIS A 381 1.98 -14.25 18.99
N VAL A 382 2.93 -15.16 18.77
CA VAL A 382 3.31 -15.63 17.42
C VAL A 382 2.97 -17.13 17.33
N PRO A 383 2.19 -17.60 16.33
CA PRO A 383 1.77 -18.99 16.22
C PRO A 383 3.00 -19.90 16.18
N ARG A 384 3.07 -20.89 17.09
CA ARG A 384 4.19 -21.85 17.18
C ARG A 384 4.32 -22.62 15.86
N ILE A 385 5.27 -22.23 15.03
CA ILE A 385 5.72 -23.05 13.90
C ILE A 385 6.76 -23.99 14.50
N ALA A 386 6.55 -25.30 14.38
CA ALA A 386 7.52 -26.30 14.78
C ALA A 386 8.73 -26.19 13.85
N LEU A 387 9.65 -25.28 14.17
CA LEU A 387 11.00 -25.32 13.62
C LEU A 387 11.67 -26.55 14.27
N PRO A 388 12.35 -27.42 13.49
CA PRO A 388 13.11 -28.52 14.07
C PRO A 388 14.03 -27.96 15.16
N ALA A 389 14.18 -28.70 16.26
CA ALA A 389 14.99 -28.29 17.40
C ALA A 389 16.48 -28.28 17.01
N VAL A 390 16.88 -27.27 16.25
CA VAL A 390 18.29 -27.00 16.01
C VAL A 390 18.79 -26.26 17.25
N ALA A 391 19.71 -26.89 17.97
CA ALA A 391 20.45 -26.30 19.08
C ALA A 391 21.39 -25.20 18.57
N ALA A 392 20.84 -24.17 17.93
CA ALA A 392 21.61 -23.04 17.45
C ALA A 392 21.80 -22.07 18.61
N PRO A 393 23.04 -21.60 18.90
CA PRO A 393 23.29 -20.62 19.95
C PRO A 393 22.44 -19.37 19.70
N ARG A 394 22.00 -18.67 20.77
CA ARG A 394 21.13 -17.48 20.65
C ARG A 394 21.67 -16.42 19.67
N ALA A 395 22.99 -16.36 19.49
CA ALA A 395 23.67 -15.54 18.49
C ALA A 395 23.27 -15.91 17.03
N ALA A 396 23.04 -17.18 16.72
CA ALA A 396 22.61 -17.65 15.40
C ALA A 396 21.16 -17.25 15.06
N LEU A 397 20.26 -17.12 16.06
CA LEU A 397 18.91 -16.59 15.84
C LEU A 397 18.91 -15.09 15.50
N PHE A 398 19.91 -14.32 15.96
CA PHE A 398 20.10 -12.92 15.54
C PHE A 398 20.94 -12.83 14.26
N ALA A 399 21.84 -13.79 14.04
CA ALA A 399 22.65 -13.86 12.84
C ALA A 399 21.81 -14.15 11.60
N VAL A 400 20.74 -14.96 11.65
CA VAL A 400 19.93 -15.26 10.45
C VAL A 400 19.23 -14.01 9.88
N PRO A 401 18.48 -13.18 10.65
CA PRO A 401 17.97 -11.91 10.15
C PRO A 401 19.07 -10.95 9.68
N VAL A 402 20.21 -10.93 10.38
CA VAL A 402 21.37 -10.07 10.01
C VAL A 402 22.07 -10.57 8.74
N LEU A 403 22.15 -11.88 8.52
CA LEU A 403 22.69 -12.54 7.33
C LEU A 403 21.71 -12.50 6.17
N VAL A 404 20.41 -12.48 6.45
CA VAL A 404 19.36 -12.19 5.47
C VAL A 404 19.45 -10.72 5.05
N VAL A 405 19.55 -9.78 6.00
CA VAL A 405 19.74 -8.36 5.70
C VAL A 405 21.07 -8.14 4.98
N ALA A 406 22.17 -8.75 5.44
CA ALA A 406 23.48 -8.65 4.79
C ALA A 406 23.49 -9.36 3.42
N GLY A 407 22.78 -10.48 3.28
CA GLY A 407 22.60 -11.19 2.01
C GLY A 407 21.68 -10.46 1.04
N VAL A 408 20.77 -9.62 1.53
CA VAL A 408 19.94 -8.69 0.75
C VAL A 408 20.75 -7.45 0.36
N LEU A 409 21.57 -6.91 1.27
CA LEU A 409 22.50 -5.80 0.99
C LEU A 409 23.65 -6.21 0.06
N ALA A 410 24.05 -7.49 0.09
CA ALA A 410 25.06 -8.08 -0.77
C ALA A 410 24.46 -8.85 -1.96
N TRP A 411 23.12 -8.90 -2.09
CA TRP A 411 22.49 -9.50 -3.26
C TRP A 411 22.85 -8.61 -4.44
N PRO A 412 23.61 -9.11 -5.44
CA PRO A 412 23.80 -8.33 -6.65
C PRO A 412 22.40 -8.09 -7.19
N ASN A 413 22.01 -6.83 -7.41
CA ASN A 413 20.79 -6.51 -8.15
C ASN A 413 20.74 -7.50 -9.30
N ALA A 414 19.83 -8.47 -9.24
CA ALA A 414 19.69 -9.43 -10.32
C ALA A 414 19.39 -8.55 -11.50
N ASP A 415 20.35 -8.43 -12.40
CA ASP A 415 20.25 -7.45 -13.46
C ASP A 415 18.99 -7.86 -14.21
N PRO A 416 17.92 -7.06 -14.19
CA PRO A 416 16.69 -7.49 -14.80
C PRO A 416 17.01 -7.79 -16.26
N ASP A 417 16.46 -8.88 -16.80
CA ASP A 417 16.65 -9.24 -18.21
C ASP A 417 16.35 -8.05 -19.14
N VAL A 418 15.53 -7.10 -18.65
CA VAL A 418 15.24 -5.79 -19.22
C VAL A 418 15.37 -4.69 -18.15
N ARG A 419 16.26 -3.72 -18.34
CA ARG A 419 16.34 -2.49 -17.55
C ARG A 419 15.86 -1.31 -18.39
N VAL A 420 14.97 -0.48 -17.87
CA VAL A 420 14.54 0.76 -18.53
C VAL A 420 14.86 1.94 -17.61
N ARG A 421 15.59 2.93 -18.11
CA ARG A 421 15.94 4.16 -17.40
C ARG A 421 15.34 5.32 -18.17
N ALA A 422 14.46 6.10 -17.54
CA ALA A 422 14.10 7.42 -18.03
C ALA A 422 15.23 8.38 -17.68
N LEU A 423 15.88 8.98 -18.67
CA LEU A 423 17.00 9.90 -18.50
C LEU A 423 16.46 11.32 -18.26
N ASP A 424 17.00 12.04 -17.29
CA ASP A 424 16.60 13.43 -17.02
C ASP A 424 17.23 14.39 -18.03
N VAL A 425 16.59 14.48 -19.19
CA VAL A 425 16.97 15.40 -20.27
C VAL A 425 16.25 16.76 -20.17
N GLY A 426 15.61 17.05 -19.02
CA GLY A 426 14.82 18.26 -18.82
C GLY A 426 13.42 18.18 -19.42
N GLN A 427 13.19 18.87 -20.55
CA GLN A 427 11.88 18.95 -21.22
C GLN A 427 11.88 18.05 -22.46
N GLY A 428 11.25 16.88 -22.39
CA GLY A 428 11.20 15.93 -23.51
C GLY A 428 11.32 14.49 -23.01
N ASP A 429 11.52 13.55 -23.94
CA ASP A 429 11.68 12.13 -23.64
C ASP A 429 13.08 11.62 -23.97
N ALA A 430 13.59 10.74 -23.12
CA ALA A 430 14.79 9.95 -23.37
C ALA A 430 14.76 8.69 -22.49
N TYR A 431 14.81 7.52 -23.11
CA TYR A 431 14.76 6.24 -22.41
C TYR A 431 15.92 5.34 -22.83
N LEU A 432 16.73 4.92 -21.87
CA LEU A 432 17.79 3.94 -22.05
C LEU A 432 17.29 2.56 -21.61
N VAL A 433 17.19 1.64 -22.56
CA VAL A 433 16.71 0.28 -22.38
C VAL A 433 17.88 -0.69 -22.54
N GLU A 434 18.15 -1.53 -21.53
CA GLU A 434 19.18 -2.57 -21.59
C GLU A 434 18.51 -3.95 -21.52
N VAL A 435 18.67 -4.81 -22.54
CA VAL A 435 18.09 -6.16 -22.59
C VAL A 435 19.14 -7.20 -22.90
N GLY A 436 19.38 -8.15 -21.99
CA GLY A 436 20.34 -9.24 -22.23
C GLY A 436 21.75 -8.77 -22.66
N GLY A 437 22.17 -7.58 -22.22
CA GLY A 437 23.44 -6.94 -22.58
C GLY A 437 23.38 -5.99 -23.80
N ALA A 438 22.31 -6.03 -24.59
CA ALA A 438 22.04 -5.07 -25.66
C ALA A 438 21.50 -3.75 -25.09
N THR A 439 21.81 -2.63 -25.74
CA THR A 439 21.45 -1.27 -25.30
C THR A 439 20.66 -0.55 -26.39
N MET A 440 19.46 -0.07 -26.06
CA MET A 440 18.60 0.72 -26.93
C MET A 440 18.36 2.10 -26.30
N LEU A 441 18.54 3.17 -27.06
CA LEU A 441 18.20 4.53 -26.65
C LEU A 441 17.01 5.01 -27.47
N ILE A 442 15.94 5.44 -26.78
CA ILE A 442 14.70 5.94 -27.38
C ILE A 442 14.60 7.42 -27.05
N ASP A 443 14.64 8.27 -28.08
CA ASP A 443 14.73 9.73 -27.96
C ASP A 443 15.92 10.22 -27.11
N GLY A 444 16.17 11.52 -27.14
CA GLY A 444 17.36 12.13 -26.57
C GLY A 444 17.14 13.50 -25.92
N GLY A 445 15.90 13.97 -25.85
CA GLY A 445 15.62 15.32 -25.36
C GLY A 445 16.17 16.45 -26.24
N PRO A 446 15.95 17.71 -25.81
CA PRO A 446 16.38 18.92 -26.51
C PRO A 446 17.83 19.31 -26.22
N ASP A 447 18.43 18.78 -25.15
CA ASP A 447 19.76 19.18 -24.67
C ASP A 447 20.77 18.04 -24.86
N PRO A 448 21.64 18.12 -25.88
CA PRO A 448 22.66 17.11 -26.13
C PRO A 448 23.67 16.96 -24.99
N ALA A 449 23.98 18.03 -24.25
CA ALA A 449 24.97 17.97 -23.17
C ALA A 449 24.43 17.16 -22.00
N ARG A 450 23.17 17.41 -21.61
CA ARG A 450 22.48 16.65 -20.55
C ARG A 450 22.32 15.18 -20.89
N LEU A 451 21.90 14.86 -22.13
CA LEU A 451 21.83 13.46 -22.54
C LEU A 451 23.17 12.75 -22.39
N MET A 452 24.27 13.40 -22.78
CA MET A 452 25.61 12.81 -22.66
C MET A 452 26.06 12.64 -21.21
N GLU A 453 25.68 13.56 -20.32
CA GLU A 453 25.90 13.44 -18.88
C GLU A 453 25.15 12.24 -18.31
N GLU A 454 23.86 12.11 -18.64
CA GLU A 454 23.00 11.00 -18.21
C GLU A 454 23.46 9.64 -18.77
N LEU A 455 23.88 9.59 -20.04
CA LEU A 455 24.48 8.39 -20.64
C LEU A 455 25.81 8.03 -19.97
N GLY A 456 26.64 9.03 -19.67
CA GLY A 456 27.91 8.83 -18.95
C GLY A 456 27.72 8.36 -17.51
N ALA A 457 26.63 8.78 -16.85
CA ALA A 457 26.24 8.31 -15.53
C ALA A 457 25.62 6.90 -15.55
N SER A 458 24.96 6.55 -16.66
CA SER A 458 24.20 5.30 -16.78
C SER A 458 24.95 4.14 -17.40
N LEU A 459 25.87 4.39 -18.33
CA LEU A 459 26.63 3.36 -19.05
C LEU A 459 28.06 3.23 -18.49
N PRO A 460 28.68 2.04 -18.57
CA PRO A 460 30.09 1.89 -18.23
C PRO A 460 30.98 2.82 -19.06
N PRO A 461 32.06 3.41 -18.49
CA PRO A 461 32.88 4.41 -19.17
C PRO A 461 33.62 3.89 -20.41
N TRP A 462 33.75 2.57 -20.55
CA TRP A 462 34.31 1.90 -21.73
C TRP A 462 33.26 1.48 -22.77
N ARG A 463 31.96 1.60 -22.48
CA ARG A 463 30.91 1.26 -23.45
C ARG A 463 30.85 2.36 -24.49
N ARG A 464 31.22 2.01 -25.73
CA ARG A 464 31.25 2.93 -26.88
C ARG A 464 30.20 2.60 -27.93
N ARG A 465 29.40 1.56 -27.72
CA ARG A 465 28.39 1.09 -28.66
C ARG A 465 26.99 1.11 -28.06
N ILE A 466 26.02 1.58 -28.83
CA ILE A 466 24.59 1.49 -28.57
C ILE A 466 23.99 0.61 -29.68
N ASP A 467 23.30 -0.46 -29.32
CA ASP A 467 22.78 -1.44 -30.28
C ASP A 467 21.66 -0.86 -31.15
N VAL A 468 20.75 -0.09 -30.54
CA VAL A 468 19.60 0.51 -31.22
C VAL A 468 19.42 1.97 -30.81
N LEU A 469 19.30 2.88 -31.78
CA LEU A 469 18.85 4.24 -31.57
C LEU A 469 17.46 4.40 -32.19
N ALA A 470 16.45 4.80 -31.43
CA ALA A 470 15.09 4.97 -31.93
C ALA A 470 14.65 6.42 -31.76
N LEU A 471 14.27 7.04 -32.87
CA LEU A 471 13.64 8.36 -32.88
C LEU A 471 12.12 8.18 -33.01
N THR A 472 11.35 8.70 -32.06
CA THR A 472 9.88 8.60 -32.10
C THR A 472 9.28 9.56 -33.11
N HIS A 473 9.76 10.81 -33.16
CA HIS A 473 9.38 11.83 -34.13
C HIS A 473 10.41 12.98 -34.17
N ALA A 474 10.47 13.71 -35.30
CA ALA A 474 11.47 14.74 -35.55
C ALA A 474 11.13 16.11 -34.91
N HIS A 475 10.86 16.15 -33.61
CA HIS A 475 10.82 17.39 -32.83
C HIS A 475 12.10 17.58 -31.99
N LEU A 476 12.44 18.83 -31.70
CA LEU A 476 13.69 19.19 -31.02
C LEU A 476 13.78 18.57 -29.62
N ASP A 477 12.68 18.48 -28.90
CA ASP A 477 12.53 17.86 -27.58
C ASP A 477 12.67 16.33 -27.58
N HIS A 478 12.86 15.71 -28.74
CA HIS A 478 13.06 14.27 -28.87
C HIS A 478 14.37 13.93 -29.62
N GLY A 479 14.69 14.63 -30.70
CA GLY A 479 15.78 14.22 -31.59
C GLY A 479 17.12 14.95 -31.40
N ALA A 480 17.16 16.12 -30.75
CA ALA A 480 18.39 16.93 -30.71
C ALA A 480 19.55 16.22 -30.00
N GLY A 481 19.28 15.58 -28.86
CA GLY A 481 20.30 14.81 -28.15
C GLY A 481 20.76 13.55 -28.91
N LEU A 482 19.88 12.92 -29.69
CA LEU A 482 20.24 11.72 -30.46
C LEU A 482 21.27 12.01 -31.55
N ILE A 483 21.28 13.21 -32.14
CA ILE A 483 22.33 13.63 -33.09
C ILE A 483 23.71 13.57 -32.46
N ALA A 484 23.84 14.06 -31.23
CA ALA A 484 25.12 14.00 -30.52
C ALA A 484 25.49 12.58 -30.07
N ALA A 485 24.50 11.70 -29.86
CA ALA A 485 24.75 10.29 -29.59
C ALA A 485 25.34 9.58 -30.82
N LEU A 486 24.82 9.85 -32.03
CA LEU A 486 25.35 9.34 -33.30
C LEU A 486 26.81 9.74 -33.54
N ASP A 487 27.21 10.95 -33.13
CA ASP A 487 28.59 11.43 -33.30
C ASP A 487 29.58 10.85 -32.25
N ARG A 488 29.09 10.29 -31.14
CA ARG A 488 29.93 9.88 -29.98
C ARG A 488 29.92 8.38 -29.68
N TYR A 489 28.89 7.67 -30.12
CA TYR A 489 28.73 6.24 -29.92
C TYR A 489 28.66 5.54 -31.28
N GLU A 490 29.23 4.35 -31.35
CA GLU A 490 29.00 3.42 -32.45
C GLU A 490 27.56 2.91 -32.35
N VAL A 491 26.76 3.09 -33.40
CA VAL A 491 25.34 2.71 -33.40
C VAL A 491 25.13 1.48 -34.28
N GLY A 492 24.50 0.45 -33.73
CA GLY A 492 24.24 -0.80 -34.46
C GLY A 492 23.10 -0.68 -35.47
N MET A 493 21.97 -0.14 -35.04
CA MET A 493 20.76 0.03 -35.84
C MET A 493 20.06 1.32 -35.44
N THR A 494 19.50 2.04 -36.42
CA THR A 494 18.61 3.17 -36.19
C THR A 494 17.17 2.84 -36.58
N LEU A 495 16.20 3.27 -35.76
CA LEU A 495 14.78 3.13 -36.00
C LEU A 495 14.13 4.51 -36.11
N GLU A 496 13.28 4.67 -37.11
CA GLU A 496 12.50 5.89 -37.33
C GLU A 496 11.11 5.55 -37.86
N PRO A 497 10.08 6.39 -37.59
CA PRO A 497 8.75 6.20 -38.13
C PRO A 497 8.73 6.35 -39.66
N VAL A 498 7.90 5.53 -40.30
CA VAL A 498 7.62 5.66 -41.74
C VAL A 498 6.92 7.00 -41.98
N GLY A 499 7.54 7.86 -42.80
CA GLY A 499 7.03 9.20 -43.08
C GLY A 499 7.38 10.23 -42.00
N LEU A 500 8.58 10.13 -41.42
CA LEU A 500 9.13 11.12 -40.49
C LEU A 500 8.88 12.56 -40.98
N ASN A 501 8.32 13.40 -40.09
CA ASN A 501 7.96 14.77 -40.42
C ASN A 501 9.17 15.54 -40.97
N ARG A 502 9.04 16.14 -42.15
CA ARG A 502 10.12 16.89 -42.80
C ARG A 502 10.47 18.13 -41.99
N GLY A 503 11.75 18.40 -41.83
CA GLY A 503 12.27 19.59 -41.18
C GLY A 503 13.77 19.50 -40.90
N PRO A 504 14.38 20.58 -40.40
CA PRO A 504 15.84 20.65 -40.21
C PRO A 504 16.41 19.52 -39.35
N LEU A 505 15.64 19.05 -38.35
CA LEU A 505 16.07 17.94 -37.50
C LEU A 505 16.03 16.59 -38.22
N ALA A 506 15.05 16.37 -39.10
CA ALA A 506 14.97 15.16 -39.91
C ALA A 506 16.14 15.06 -40.91
N ASP A 507 16.53 16.20 -41.49
CA ASP A 507 17.70 16.28 -42.38
C ASP A 507 18.99 15.99 -41.60
N LEU A 508 19.18 16.63 -40.43
CA LEU A 508 20.32 16.38 -39.55
C LEU A 508 20.40 14.92 -39.07
N TRP A 509 19.24 14.31 -38.80
CA TRP A 509 19.11 12.91 -38.41
C TRP A 509 19.53 11.98 -39.55
N ALA A 510 19.00 12.19 -40.75
CA ALA A 510 19.39 11.41 -41.94
C ALA A 510 20.88 11.53 -42.25
N ASP A 511 21.44 12.75 -42.19
CA ASP A 511 22.86 12.99 -42.37
C ASP A 511 23.70 12.33 -41.26
N GLY A 512 23.22 12.35 -40.02
CA GLY A 512 23.86 11.70 -38.88
C GLY A 512 23.92 10.18 -39.04
N ILE A 513 22.83 9.55 -39.46
CA ILE A 513 22.78 8.11 -39.78
C ILE A 513 23.77 7.80 -40.91
N ALA A 514 23.76 8.58 -41.98
CA ALA A 514 24.65 8.36 -43.11
C ALA A 514 26.14 8.42 -42.71
N ARG A 515 26.51 9.31 -41.78
CA ARG A 515 27.88 9.39 -41.23
C ARG A 515 28.21 8.25 -40.26
N ALA A 516 27.26 7.85 -39.42
CA ALA A 516 27.48 6.81 -38.42
C ALA A 516 27.61 5.40 -39.02
N HIS A 517 27.09 5.18 -40.23
CA HIS A 517 27.11 3.89 -40.93
C HIS A 517 27.97 3.87 -42.21
N ALA A 518 28.72 4.94 -42.48
CA ALA A 518 29.74 4.99 -43.54
C ALA A 518 31.08 4.44 -43.02
#